data_AF-A0A1I7YUW6-F1
#
_entry.id   AF-A0A1I7YUW6-F1
#
_cell.length_a   1.000
_cell.length_b   1.000
_cell.length_c   1.000
_cell.angle_alpha   90.00
_cell.angle_beta   90.00
_cell.angle_gamma   90.00
#
_symmetry.space_group_name_H-M   'P 1'
#
loop_
_entity.id
_entity.type
_entity.pdbx_description
1 polymer ?
#
loop_
_entity_poly.entity_id
_entity_poly.type
_entity_poly.pdbx_seq_one_letter_code
_entity_poly.pdbx_strand_id
1 'polypeptide(L)'
;MDHLSYDLVEEIASYLPRSELETIARVAARSADLENWSIASEDQLERRFPLVVFVHVQGFEHEQKKTEKAPRIRLSVEKVLSDGSREEWDFKNWRYAWIQRASIHASLHDDASVMCPRTVLKESDMHQVLRLVSLPVDSSTKTFLSIRYHYNSGIPPEDLVDLFWKVAQKTQKDFAYVTVGNTDEFRLRVFDGFIADSIKRGSFLEDLFYWSRSIPQRDLCEAIASIIGKRRGRPLTAYFQEISIEPDGLELIVDAWLQSDGTFEEKVVESENYNNHSEAVWAMIKEKYKAVVQWQDLGLYAYPMESPTGFVAHPKKLSSLFISPTEIRVVKFEPWHVPVDFQSIDSLVGKWREGCGFYVWRRKWKLYFQFNTDDDWFKLVEKYGPAVDEGSRLQIAHPICPTVLEVEKCDDWFEIGVKHELFTEEKLESFVAEWKEGNGKTLVNGLTRMEVEVKESLFLSLPQSHSHPLGNVRCLLSEEGGLDKFASYVMRISIVPIDPEDVED
;
A
#
# COMPACT_ATOMS: atom_id res chain seq x y z
N MET A 1 27.19 15.74 30.26
CA MET A 1 26.76 14.35 30.54
C MET A 1 27.92 13.53 31.10
N ASP A 2 28.92 14.21 31.64
CA ASP A 2 30.31 13.74 31.71
C ASP A 2 30.59 13.14 33.10
N HIS A 3 29.65 13.36 34.03
CA HIS A 3 29.66 12.88 35.40
C HIS A 3 28.76 11.66 35.61
N LEU A 4 28.14 11.11 34.54
CA LEU A 4 27.33 9.90 34.65
C LEU A 4 28.25 8.69 34.83
N SER A 5 27.90 7.80 35.76
CA SER A 5 28.62 6.54 35.94
C SER A 5 28.49 5.67 34.70
N TYR A 6 29.47 4.79 34.47
CA TYR A 6 29.44 3.84 33.36
C TYR A 6 28.14 3.03 33.34
N ASP A 7 27.70 2.51 34.50
CA ASP A 7 26.49 1.69 34.58
C ASP A 7 25.23 2.42 34.10
N LEU A 8 25.08 3.70 34.46
CA LEU A 8 23.94 4.50 34.01
C LEU A 8 24.03 4.83 32.51
N VAL A 9 25.25 5.13 32.02
CA VAL A 9 25.48 5.35 30.59
C VAL A 9 25.20 4.09 29.78
N GLU A 10 25.63 2.92 30.27
CA GLU A 10 25.40 1.63 29.63
C GLU A 10 23.92 1.26 29.63
N GLU A 11 23.21 1.48 30.75
CA GLU A 11 21.76 1.31 30.82
C GLU A 11 21.06 2.18 29.78
N ILE A 12 21.38 3.47 29.70
CA ILE A 12 20.81 4.38 28.69
C ILE A 12 21.16 3.88 27.28
N ALA A 13 22.43 3.59 27.01
CA ALA A 13 22.90 3.13 25.72
C ALA A 13 22.21 1.84 25.27
N SER A 14 21.86 0.93 26.20
CA SER A 14 21.15 -0.31 25.89
C SER A 14 19.76 -0.10 25.27
N TYR A 15 19.13 1.05 25.52
CA TYR A 15 17.83 1.42 24.95
C TYR A 15 17.92 2.20 23.63
N LEU A 16 19.09 2.69 23.24
CA LEU A 16 19.24 3.58 22.08
C LEU A 16 19.36 2.81 20.76
N PRO A 17 18.69 3.25 19.68
CA PRO A 17 18.87 2.74 18.33
C PRO A 17 20.34 2.64 17.91
N ARG A 18 20.65 1.68 17.02
CA ARG A 18 22.02 1.48 16.52
C ARG A 18 22.61 2.76 15.89
N SER A 19 21.82 3.49 15.09
CA SER A 19 22.24 4.74 14.43
C SER A 19 22.56 5.86 15.42
N GLU A 20 21.83 5.93 16.53
CA GLU A 20 22.10 6.88 17.61
C GLU A 20 23.38 6.50 18.35
N LEU A 21 23.60 5.21 18.63
CA LEU A 21 24.86 4.74 19.20
C LEU A 21 26.06 5.00 18.29
N GLU A 22 25.94 4.78 16.98
CA GLU A 22 27.02 5.11 16.03
C GLU A 22 27.34 6.61 16.05
N THR A 23 26.31 7.45 16.18
CA THR A 23 26.48 8.89 16.30
C THR A 23 27.14 9.26 17.63
N ILE A 24 26.72 8.66 18.74
CA ILE A 24 27.27 8.89 20.07
C ILE A 24 28.73 8.42 20.12
N ALA A 25 29.03 7.19 19.71
CA ALA A 25 30.40 6.65 19.66
C ALA A 25 31.34 7.58 18.88
N ARG A 26 30.92 8.03 17.68
CA ARG A 26 31.70 8.94 16.84
C ARG A 26 31.92 10.32 17.47
N VAL A 27 30.92 10.87 18.16
CA VAL A 27 31.03 12.19 18.82
C VAL A 27 31.82 12.08 20.12
N ALA A 28 31.56 11.06 20.93
CA ALA A 28 32.24 10.79 22.20
C ALA A 28 33.72 10.47 22.00
N ALA A 29 34.10 9.77 20.93
CA ALA A 29 35.50 9.50 20.59
C ALA A 29 36.35 10.76 20.36
N ARG A 30 35.72 11.94 20.17
CA ARG A 30 36.41 13.24 20.01
C ARG A 30 36.55 14.03 21.33
N SER A 31 35.97 13.54 22.43
CA SER A 31 35.96 14.22 23.71
C SER A 31 36.35 13.27 24.84
N ALA A 32 37.48 13.55 25.51
CA ALA A 32 37.91 12.77 26.67
C ALA A 32 36.87 12.81 27.81
N ASP A 33 36.11 13.91 27.91
CA ASP A 33 35.06 14.06 28.94
C ASP A 33 33.86 13.12 28.72
N LEU A 34 33.77 12.46 27.55
CA LEU A 34 32.70 11.51 27.21
C LEU A 34 33.21 10.06 27.12
N GLU A 35 34.31 9.73 27.79
CA GLU A 35 34.93 8.40 27.74
C GLU A 35 33.92 7.26 28.02
N ASN A 36 33.10 7.38 29.10
CA ASN A 36 32.08 6.37 29.42
C ASN A 36 31.07 6.17 28.28
N TRP A 37 30.68 7.24 27.59
CA TRP A 37 29.76 7.17 26.44
C TRP A 37 30.42 6.53 25.23
N SER A 38 31.70 6.78 24.98
CA SER A 38 32.45 6.13 23.91
C SER A 38 32.51 4.62 24.16
N ILE A 39 32.96 4.22 25.36
CA ILE A 39 33.14 2.81 25.72
C ILE A 39 31.80 2.08 25.68
N ALA A 40 30.75 2.61 26.32
CA ALA A 40 29.45 1.93 26.36
C ALA A 40 28.81 1.81 24.98
N SER A 41 28.94 2.85 24.13
CA SER A 41 28.38 2.81 22.77
C SER A 41 29.14 1.82 21.89
N GLU A 42 30.48 1.77 21.97
CA GLU A 42 31.29 0.80 21.25
C GLU A 42 31.00 -0.63 21.71
N ASP A 43 30.93 -0.87 23.02
CA ASP A 43 30.60 -2.18 23.60
C ASP A 43 29.22 -2.67 23.14
N GLN A 44 28.23 -1.78 23.12
CA GLN A 44 26.90 -2.07 22.61
C GLN A 44 26.92 -2.33 21.09
N LEU A 45 27.63 -1.54 20.30
CA LEU A 45 27.74 -1.74 18.85
C LEU A 45 28.43 -3.06 18.47
N GLU A 46 29.42 -3.49 19.25
CA GLU A 46 30.18 -4.73 19.04
C GLU A 46 29.39 -5.97 19.49
N ARG A 47 28.72 -5.89 20.64
CA ARG A 47 28.13 -7.08 21.30
C ARG A 47 26.65 -7.27 21.04
N ARG A 48 25.95 -6.29 20.45
CA ARG A 48 24.52 -6.40 20.13
C ARG A 48 24.22 -7.56 19.21
N PHE A 49 23.15 -8.29 19.53
CA PHE A 49 22.66 -9.39 18.70
C PHE A 49 21.13 -9.36 18.56
N PRO A 50 20.59 -9.68 17.37
CA PRO A 50 19.15 -9.77 17.17
C PRO A 50 18.59 -11.08 17.73
N LEU A 51 17.34 -11.02 18.18
CA LEU A 51 16.55 -12.14 18.65
C LEU A 51 15.32 -12.38 17.77
N VAL A 52 15.03 -13.66 17.58
CA VAL A 52 13.74 -14.14 17.10
C VAL A 52 13.01 -14.78 18.28
N VAL A 53 11.91 -14.17 18.67
CA VAL A 53 11.12 -14.53 19.86
C VAL A 53 9.81 -15.16 19.43
N PHE A 54 9.51 -16.35 19.96
CA PHE A 54 8.23 -17.02 19.82
C PHE A 54 7.63 -17.26 21.20
N VAL A 55 6.44 -16.71 21.43
CA VAL A 55 5.64 -16.94 22.62
C VAL A 55 4.35 -17.65 22.21
N HIS A 56 4.05 -18.76 22.87
CA HIS A 56 2.78 -19.46 22.71
C HIS A 56 2.07 -19.57 24.06
N VAL A 57 0.89 -18.97 24.17
CA VAL A 57 0.02 -19.10 25.34
C VAL A 57 -1.03 -20.16 25.03
N GLN A 58 -0.92 -21.30 25.69
CA GLN A 58 -1.75 -22.47 25.45
C GLN A 58 -2.83 -22.58 26.52
N GLY A 59 -4.09 -22.56 26.08
CA GLY A 59 -5.24 -22.87 26.93
C GLY A 59 -5.46 -24.37 27.10
N PHE A 60 -6.60 -24.71 27.71
CA PHE A 60 -7.07 -26.09 27.81
C PHE A 60 -8.53 -26.14 27.40
N GLU A 61 -8.91 -27.20 26.71
CA GLU A 61 -10.31 -27.47 26.44
C GLU A 61 -11.00 -27.87 27.75
N HIS A 62 -12.14 -27.25 28.04
CA HIS A 62 -12.92 -27.53 29.24
C HIS A 62 -13.59 -28.90 29.10
N GLU A 63 -12.87 -29.97 29.43
CA GLU A 63 -13.51 -31.27 29.63
C GLU A 63 -14.32 -31.20 30.93
N GLN A 64 -15.65 -31.33 30.83
CA GLN A 64 -16.66 -31.21 31.92
C GLN A 64 -16.39 -32.02 33.21
N LYS A 65 -15.30 -32.81 33.29
CA LYS A 65 -14.95 -33.69 34.41
C LYS A 65 -13.49 -33.62 34.85
N LYS A 66 -12.64 -32.78 34.24
CA LYS A 66 -11.24 -32.62 34.66
C LYS A 66 -11.07 -31.29 35.42
N THR A 67 -10.23 -31.30 36.45
CA THR A 67 -9.84 -30.07 37.16
C THR A 67 -9.29 -29.06 36.17
N GLU A 68 -9.80 -27.83 36.22
CA GLU A 68 -9.33 -26.73 35.38
C GLU A 68 -7.82 -26.60 35.49
N LYS A 69 -7.15 -26.59 34.33
CA LYS A 69 -5.71 -26.41 34.25
C LYS A 69 -5.42 -24.96 33.90
N ALA A 70 -4.53 -24.33 34.66
CA ALA A 70 -4.05 -22.99 34.37
C ALA A 70 -3.33 -22.96 33.01
N PRO A 71 -3.54 -21.93 32.16
CA PRO A 71 -2.88 -21.81 30.86
C PRO A 71 -1.35 -21.98 30.95
N ARG A 72 -0.76 -22.63 29.94
CA ARG A 72 0.70 -22.82 29.84
C ARG A 72 1.29 -21.74 28.95
N ILE A 73 2.45 -21.25 29.31
CA ILE A 73 3.22 -20.36 28.45
C ILE A 73 4.44 -21.13 27.95
N ARG A 74 4.62 -21.17 26.64
CA ARG A 74 5.79 -21.75 26.02
C ARG A 74 6.57 -20.69 25.26
N LEU A 75 7.88 -20.81 25.31
CA LEU A 75 8.82 -19.84 24.79
C LEU A 75 9.88 -20.54 23.95
N SER A 76 10.23 -19.93 22.83
CA SER A 76 11.44 -20.24 22.07
C SER A 76 12.11 -18.93 21.69
N VAL A 77 13.42 -18.86 21.92
CA VAL A 77 14.21 -17.66 21.60
C VAL A 77 15.46 -18.10 20.86
N GLU A 78 15.62 -17.57 19.67
CA GLU A 78 16.79 -17.81 18.83
C GLU A 78 17.61 -16.52 18.73
N LYS A 79 18.92 -16.64 18.94
CA LYS A 79 19.87 -15.58 18.65
C LYS A 79 20.30 -15.68 17.18
N VAL A 80 20.26 -14.56 16.47
CA VAL A 80 20.71 -14.46 15.08
C VAL A 80 22.19 -14.11 15.06
N LEU A 81 23.00 -14.95 14.41
CA LEU A 81 24.44 -14.74 14.24
C LEU A 81 24.73 -13.85 13.03
N SER A 82 25.96 -13.36 12.92
CA SER A 82 26.40 -12.45 11.85
C SER A 82 26.35 -13.07 10.45
N ASP A 83 26.42 -14.40 10.35
CA ASP A 83 26.26 -15.17 9.10
C ASP A 83 24.77 -15.46 8.77
N GLY A 84 23.84 -14.96 9.60
CA GLY A 84 22.40 -15.19 9.47
C GLY A 84 21.92 -16.54 10.01
N SER A 85 22.83 -17.39 10.51
CA SER A 85 22.46 -18.63 11.19
C SER A 85 21.82 -18.33 12.55
N ARG A 86 21.14 -19.32 13.11
CA ARG A 86 20.37 -19.18 14.35
C ARG A 86 20.77 -20.24 15.35
N GLU A 87 20.92 -19.83 16.60
CA GLU A 87 21.18 -20.71 17.72
C GLU A 87 20.17 -20.45 18.84
N GLU A 88 19.87 -21.48 19.65
CA GLU A 88 19.06 -21.28 20.84
C GLU A 88 19.76 -20.31 21.79
N TRP A 89 19.03 -19.30 22.25
CA TRP A 89 19.57 -18.33 23.19
C TRP A 89 19.50 -18.84 24.63
N ASP A 90 20.61 -18.75 25.35
CA ASP A 90 20.74 -19.25 26.73
C ASP A 90 20.25 -18.26 27.79
N PHE A 91 19.56 -17.18 27.37
CA PHE A 91 19.16 -16.09 28.23
C PHE A 91 20.32 -15.52 29.04
N LYS A 92 21.49 -15.32 28.42
CA LYS A 92 22.55 -14.46 28.98
C LYS A 92 22.71 -13.19 28.16
N ASN A 93 23.37 -12.21 28.77
CA ASN A 93 23.74 -10.96 28.10
C ASN A 93 22.54 -10.15 27.57
N TRP A 94 21.46 -10.05 28.35
CA TRP A 94 20.19 -9.42 27.92
C TRP A 94 20.35 -7.97 27.51
N ARG A 95 21.34 -7.27 28.08
CA ARG A 95 21.67 -5.88 27.75
C ARG A 95 22.08 -5.65 26.30
N TYR A 96 22.47 -6.70 25.58
CA TYR A 96 22.84 -6.63 24.16
C TYR A 96 21.77 -7.25 23.25
N ALA A 97 20.69 -7.78 23.84
CA ALA A 97 19.67 -8.52 23.10
C ALA A 97 18.58 -7.58 22.58
N TRP A 98 18.33 -7.63 21.29
CA TRP A 98 17.36 -6.78 20.61
C TRP A 98 16.38 -7.63 19.82
N ILE A 99 15.09 -7.31 19.85
CA ILE A 99 14.09 -8.06 19.12
C ILE A 99 14.15 -7.65 17.65
N GLN A 100 14.43 -8.61 16.79
CA GLN A 100 14.23 -8.48 15.36
C GLN A 100 12.85 -8.98 14.95
N ARG A 101 12.43 -10.12 15.50
CA ARG A 101 11.13 -10.72 15.23
C ARG A 101 10.49 -11.20 16.51
N ALA A 102 9.21 -10.90 16.69
CA ALA A 102 8.39 -11.46 17.75
C ALA A 102 7.11 -12.06 17.17
N SER A 103 6.77 -13.25 17.62
CA SER A 103 5.52 -13.93 17.29
C SER A 103 4.85 -14.36 18.59
N ILE A 104 3.68 -13.80 18.89
CA ILE A 104 2.89 -14.10 20.09
C ILE A 104 1.59 -14.75 19.65
N HIS A 105 1.42 -16.01 20.02
CA HIS A 105 0.29 -16.82 19.59
C HIS A 105 -0.48 -17.33 20.79
N ALA A 106 -1.80 -17.47 20.67
CA ALA A 106 -2.60 -18.21 21.62
C ALA A 106 -3.56 -19.18 20.93
N SER A 107 -3.73 -20.35 21.54
CA SER A 107 -4.63 -21.41 21.06
C SER A 107 -5.07 -22.34 22.21
N LEU A 108 -6.19 -23.04 22.03
CA LEU A 108 -6.63 -24.09 22.98
C LEU A 108 -5.91 -25.43 22.79
N HIS A 109 -5.54 -25.75 21.55
CA HIS A 109 -4.96 -27.05 21.21
C HIS A 109 -3.43 -27.03 21.28
N ASP A 110 -2.85 -28.19 21.62
CA ASP A 110 -1.41 -28.46 21.56
C ASP A 110 -0.93 -28.71 20.11
N ASP A 111 -1.52 -27.99 19.15
CA ASP A 111 -1.18 -28.18 17.76
C ASP A 111 0.08 -27.38 17.41
N ALA A 112 1.22 -27.94 17.81
CA ALA A 112 2.53 -27.41 17.46
C ALA A 112 2.77 -27.39 15.94
N SER A 113 1.99 -28.15 15.14
CA SER A 113 2.20 -28.27 13.70
C SER A 113 1.84 -26.99 12.93
N VAL A 114 0.92 -26.18 13.47
CA VAL A 114 0.46 -24.94 12.82
C VAL A 114 1.40 -23.76 13.08
N MET A 115 2.24 -23.82 14.13
CA MET A 115 2.80 -22.61 14.74
C MET A 115 4.25 -22.29 14.32
N CYS A 116 5.12 -23.29 14.20
CA CYS A 116 6.42 -23.16 13.53
C CYS A 116 7.12 -24.55 13.54
N PRO A 117 7.30 -25.22 12.39
CA PRO A 117 7.73 -26.62 12.39
C PRO A 117 9.19 -26.86 12.82
N ARG A 118 9.95 -25.83 13.22
CA ARG A 118 11.40 -25.92 13.47
C ARG A 118 11.86 -25.58 14.88
N THR A 119 11.00 -25.02 15.75
CA THR A 119 11.43 -24.55 17.08
C THR A 119 10.88 -25.42 18.21
N VAL A 120 11.77 -25.85 19.11
CA VAL A 120 11.37 -26.55 20.33
C VAL A 120 10.89 -25.50 21.33
N LEU A 121 9.58 -25.43 21.54
CA LEU A 121 8.96 -24.58 22.54
C LEU A 121 9.16 -25.18 23.94
N LYS A 122 9.79 -24.43 24.85
CA LYS A 122 9.99 -24.82 26.25
C LYS A 122 8.96 -24.14 27.14
N GLU A 123 8.47 -24.84 28.15
CA GLU A 123 7.59 -24.23 29.16
C GLU A 123 8.35 -23.12 29.90
N SER A 124 7.71 -21.99 30.15
CA SER A 124 8.32 -20.80 30.75
C SER A 124 7.34 -20.07 31.66
N ASP A 125 7.87 -19.30 32.60
CA ASP A 125 7.05 -18.47 33.46
C ASP A 125 6.73 -17.10 32.82
N MET A 126 5.68 -16.45 33.31
CA MET A 126 5.22 -15.17 32.79
C MET A 126 6.27 -14.05 32.98
N HIS A 127 7.04 -14.03 34.07
CA HIS A 127 8.00 -12.96 34.29
C HIS A 127 9.14 -12.99 33.26
N GLN A 128 9.64 -14.18 32.93
CA GLN A 128 10.63 -14.37 31.88
C GLN A 128 10.10 -13.86 30.53
N VAL A 129 8.87 -14.23 30.17
CA VAL A 129 8.24 -13.83 28.90
C VAL A 129 8.03 -12.32 28.83
N LEU A 130 7.48 -11.70 29.89
CA LEU A 130 7.26 -10.26 29.91
C LEU A 130 8.57 -9.48 29.82
N ARG A 131 9.63 -9.94 30.50
CA ARG A 131 10.96 -9.31 30.41
C ARG A 131 11.55 -9.43 29.00
N LEU A 132 11.32 -10.56 28.33
CA LEU A 132 11.79 -10.79 26.96
C LEU A 132 11.07 -9.91 25.94
N VAL A 133 9.73 -9.90 25.93
CA VAL A 133 8.98 -9.15 24.91
C VAL A 133 9.09 -7.63 25.07
N SER A 134 9.52 -7.17 26.25
CA SER A 134 9.83 -5.76 26.52
C SER A 134 11.25 -5.33 26.12
N LEU A 135 12.08 -6.23 25.58
CA LEU A 135 13.40 -5.87 25.07
C LEU A 135 13.30 -4.85 23.91
N PRO A 136 14.32 -4.00 23.69
CA PRO A 136 14.36 -3.04 22.58
C PRO A 136 14.21 -3.71 21.21
N VAL A 137 13.71 -2.97 20.22
CA VAL A 137 13.49 -3.45 18.85
C VAL A 137 14.52 -2.87 17.90
N ASP A 138 15.06 -3.70 17.01
CA ASP A 138 16.11 -3.30 16.06
C ASP A 138 15.60 -2.43 14.92
N SER A 139 15.52 -1.12 15.16
CA SER A 139 15.19 -0.09 14.16
C SER A 139 16.01 -0.09 12.86
N SER A 140 17.13 -0.83 12.79
CA SER A 140 17.98 -0.89 11.59
C SER A 140 17.57 -2.00 10.61
N THR A 141 16.75 -2.96 11.03
CA THR A 141 16.34 -4.09 10.20
C THR A 141 14.82 -4.12 10.00
N LYS A 142 14.37 -4.96 9.05
CA LYS A 142 12.94 -5.22 8.81
C LYS A 142 12.35 -6.01 9.98
N THR A 143 12.06 -5.31 11.07
CA THR A 143 11.54 -5.92 12.30
C THR A 143 10.08 -6.31 12.14
N PHE A 144 9.70 -7.47 12.69
CA PHE A 144 8.38 -8.04 12.49
C PHE A 144 7.73 -8.47 13.80
N LEU A 145 6.52 -7.98 14.08
CA LEU A 145 5.69 -8.43 15.18
C LEU A 145 4.44 -9.11 14.62
N SER A 146 4.24 -10.38 14.95
CA SER A 146 2.97 -11.08 14.69
C SER A 146 2.28 -11.45 15.99
N ILE A 147 1.00 -11.09 16.09
CA ILE A 147 0.14 -11.42 17.21
C ILE A 147 -1.04 -12.20 16.62
N ARG A 148 -1.21 -13.46 17.00
CA ARG A 148 -2.28 -14.29 16.45
C ARG A 148 -3.06 -14.98 17.56
N TYR A 149 -4.36 -14.77 17.55
CA TYR A 149 -5.29 -15.50 18.40
C TYR A 149 -6.05 -16.50 17.55
N HIS A 150 -5.73 -17.79 17.70
CA HIS A 150 -6.34 -18.89 16.94
C HIS A 150 -7.37 -19.60 17.79
N TYR A 151 -8.64 -19.40 17.45
CA TYR A 151 -9.75 -20.00 18.17
C TYR A 151 -10.86 -20.40 17.20
N ASN A 152 -11.14 -21.71 17.11
CA ASN A 152 -12.00 -22.28 16.07
C ASN A 152 -13.47 -22.48 16.52
N SER A 153 -13.80 -22.45 17.82
CA SER A 153 -15.19 -22.53 18.31
C SER A 153 -15.30 -22.42 19.83
N GLY A 154 -16.30 -21.68 20.35
CA GLY A 154 -16.63 -21.59 21.79
C GLY A 154 -16.41 -20.20 22.43
N ILE A 155 -16.41 -20.12 23.76
CA ILE A 155 -15.98 -18.93 24.50
C ILE A 155 -14.56 -19.19 25.00
N PRO A 156 -13.57 -18.35 24.64
CA PRO A 156 -12.22 -18.54 25.13
C PRO A 156 -12.15 -18.35 26.66
N PRO A 157 -11.33 -19.13 27.38
CA PRO A 157 -11.12 -18.93 28.80
C PRO A 157 -10.59 -17.51 29.06
N GLU A 158 -11.20 -16.78 30.01
CA GLU A 158 -10.82 -15.39 30.33
C GLU A 158 -9.35 -15.30 30.72
N ASP A 159 -8.86 -16.23 31.54
CA ASP A 159 -7.44 -16.30 31.93
C ASP A 159 -6.52 -16.41 30.71
N LEU A 160 -6.87 -17.18 29.68
CA LEU A 160 -6.05 -17.32 28.48
C LEU A 160 -5.93 -15.98 27.74
N VAL A 161 -7.06 -15.29 27.58
CA VAL A 161 -7.14 -13.99 26.94
C VAL A 161 -6.33 -12.96 27.71
N ASP A 162 -6.49 -12.91 29.04
CA ASP A 162 -5.78 -11.99 29.92
C ASP A 162 -4.26 -12.21 29.88
N LEU A 163 -3.81 -13.48 29.94
CA LEU A 163 -2.39 -13.82 29.83
C LEU A 163 -1.81 -13.40 28.48
N PHE A 164 -2.47 -13.79 27.39
CA PHE A 164 -2.04 -13.46 26.03
C PHE A 164 -1.96 -11.95 25.83
N TRP A 165 -2.97 -11.22 26.30
CA TRP A 165 -3.03 -9.78 26.19
C TRP A 165 -1.94 -9.09 27.00
N LYS A 166 -1.68 -9.56 28.22
CA LYS A 166 -0.60 -9.05 29.08
C LYS A 166 0.76 -9.16 28.37
N VAL A 167 1.00 -10.24 27.63
CA VAL A 167 2.22 -10.40 26.81
C VAL A 167 2.23 -9.40 25.65
N ALA A 168 1.14 -9.32 24.88
CA ALA A 168 1.04 -8.40 23.73
C ALA A 168 1.20 -6.92 24.14
N GLN A 169 0.62 -6.49 25.26
CA GLN A 169 0.76 -5.12 25.76
C GLN A 169 2.19 -4.77 26.17
N LYS A 170 2.99 -5.76 26.56
CA LYS A 170 4.39 -5.56 26.97
C LYS A 170 5.37 -5.53 25.82
N THR A 171 4.92 -5.77 24.58
CA THR A 171 5.77 -5.59 23.41
C THR A 171 6.05 -4.11 23.15
N GLN A 172 7.26 -3.83 22.69
CA GLN A 172 7.58 -2.55 22.08
C GLN A 172 6.71 -2.30 20.83
N LYS A 173 6.57 -1.03 20.45
CA LYS A 173 5.74 -0.59 19.31
C LYS A 173 6.55 -0.14 18.09
N ASP A 174 7.88 -0.19 18.19
CA ASP A 174 8.81 0.28 17.18
C ASP A 174 9.10 -0.76 16.08
N PHE A 175 8.18 -1.69 15.87
CA PHE A 175 8.27 -2.66 14.78
C PHE A 175 7.86 -2.03 13.45
N ALA A 176 8.68 -2.26 12.42
CA ALA A 176 8.39 -1.85 11.05
C ALA A 176 7.19 -2.59 10.43
N TYR A 177 7.04 -3.88 10.74
CA TYR A 177 5.96 -4.71 10.23
C TYR A 177 5.17 -5.29 11.38
N VAL A 178 3.86 -5.04 11.41
CA VAL A 178 2.96 -5.53 12.45
C VAL A 178 1.82 -6.31 11.81
N THR A 179 1.64 -7.57 12.20
CA THR A 179 0.50 -8.39 11.79
C THR A 179 -0.28 -8.83 13.01
N VAL A 180 -1.54 -8.44 13.11
CA VAL A 180 -2.44 -8.87 14.18
C VAL A 180 -3.60 -9.62 13.56
N GLY A 181 -3.73 -10.89 13.91
CA GLY A 181 -4.83 -11.74 13.45
C GLY A 181 -5.68 -12.20 14.62
N ASN A 182 -6.98 -11.98 14.51
CA ASN A 182 -7.97 -12.45 15.45
C ASN A 182 -9.10 -13.18 14.70
N THR A 183 -9.22 -14.49 14.92
CA THR A 183 -10.31 -15.27 14.33
C THR A 183 -11.60 -15.22 15.15
N ASP A 184 -11.58 -14.65 16.36
CA ASP A 184 -12.76 -14.56 17.23
C ASP A 184 -13.52 -13.25 16.98
N GLU A 185 -14.67 -13.36 16.31
CA GLU A 185 -15.55 -12.24 15.95
C GLU A 185 -16.14 -11.50 17.16
N PHE A 186 -16.25 -12.13 18.33
CA PHE A 186 -17.19 -11.66 19.34
C PHE A 186 -16.56 -11.00 20.57
N ARG A 187 -15.25 -11.13 20.83
CA ARG A 187 -14.71 -10.78 22.16
C ARG A 187 -13.45 -9.93 22.25
N LEU A 188 -12.69 -9.71 21.18
CA LEU A 188 -11.39 -9.05 21.31
C LEU A 188 -11.32 -7.65 20.68
N ARG A 189 -12.30 -6.79 21.01
CA ARG A 189 -12.18 -5.31 20.89
C ARG A 189 -10.91 -4.76 21.55
N VAL A 190 -10.32 -5.56 22.43
CA VAL A 190 -9.04 -5.31 23.09
C VAL A 190 -7.91 -5.04 22.08
N PHE A 191 -7.94 -5.66 20.89
CA PHE A 191 -6.93 -5.40 19.86
C PHE A 191 -7.02 -3.99 19.27
N ASP A 192 -8.21 -3.39 19.20
CA ASP A 192 -8.40 -2.07 18.60
C ASP A 192 -7.51 -1.02 19.29
N GLY A 193 -7.44 -1.07 20.62
CA GLY A 193 -6.57 -0.19 21.41
C GLY A 193 -5.08 -0.42 21.13
N PHE A 194 -4.65 -1.67 20.94
CA PHE A 194 -3.27 -1.98 20.56
C PHE A 194 -2.93 -1.51 19.15
N ILE A 195 -3.85 -1.69 18.19
CA ILE A 195 -3.66 -1.25 16.81
C ILE A 195 -3.61 0.28 16.76
N ALA A 196 -4.55 0.96 17.41
CA ALA A 196 -4.56 2.41 17.52
C ALA A 196 -3.28 2.94 18.17
N ASP A 197 -2.78 2.29 19.23
CA ASP A 197 -1.50 2.64 19.88
C ASP A 197 -0.30 2.40 18.96
N SER A 198 -0.28 1.27 18.24
CA SER A 198 0.79 0.93 17.28
C SER A 198 0.86 1.94 16.13
N ILE A 199 -0.29 2.39 15.64
CA ILE A 199 -0.41 3.47 14.65
C ILE A 199 0.08 4.79 15.27
N LYS A 200 -0.45 5.20 16.41
CA LYS A 200 -0.12 6.50 17.05
C LYS A 200 1.36 6.63 17.45
N ARG A 201 1.98 5.54 17.92
CA ARG A 201 3.33 5.54 18.52
C ARG A 201 4.41 4.88 17.68
N GLY A 202 4.04 4.05 16.71
CA GLY A 202 4.97 3.32 15.84
C GLY A 202 5.71 4.27 14.90
N SER A 203 6.78 4.86 15.40
CA SER A 203 7.64 5.78 14.63
C SER A 203 8.28 5.09 13.42
N PHE A 204 8.53 3.79 13.54
CA PHE A 204 9.11 2.93 12.51
C PHE A 204 8.09 2.12 11.71
N LEU A 205 6.80 2.15 12.06
CA LEU A 205 5.78 1.33 11.40
C LEU A 205 5.69 1.65 9.90
N GLU A 206 5.92 0.66 9.05
CA GLU A 206 5.84 0.77 7.59
C GLU A 206 4.64 0.00 7.08
N ASP A 207 4.39 -1.20 7.61
CA ASP A 207 3.25 -2.03 7.23
C ASP A 207 2.51 -2.58 8.45
N LEU A 208 1.19 -2.45 8.44
CA LEU A 208 0.28 -3.01 9.43
C LEU A 208 -0.77 -3.86 8.75
N PHE A 209 -0.96 -5.09 9.19
CA PHE A 209 -2.01 -6.00 8.72
C PHE A 209 -2.89 -6.39 9.91
N TYR A 210 -4.17 -6.03 9.88
CA TYR A 210 -5.13 -6.41 10.91
C TYR A 210 -6.25 -7.28 10.32
N TRP A 211 -6.27 -8.55 10.72
CA TRP A 211 -7.33 -9.49 10.36
C TRP A 211 -8.31 -9.60 11.53
N SER A 212 -9.40 -8.85 11.45
CA SER A 212 -10.53 -8.95 12.36
C SER A 212 -11.80 -8.57 11.61
N ARG A 213 -12.93 -9.20 11.98
CA ARG A 213 -14.27 -8.88 11.47
C ARG A 213 -14.97 -7.75 12.24
N SER A 214 -14.36 -7.30 13.34
CA SER A 214 -14.98 -6.29 14.20
C SER A 214 -14.82 -4.89 13.59
N ILE A 215 -15.96 -4.19 13.47
CA ILE A 215 -16.01 -2.79 13.01
C ILE A 215 -15.12 -1.94 13.92
N PRO A 216 -14.18 -1.16 13.35
CA PRO A 216 -13.29 -0.37 14.14
C PRO A 216 -14.00 0.79 14.83
N GLN A 217 -13.48 1.07 16.02
CA GLN A 217 -14.00 2.12 16.88
C GLN A 217 -13.45 3.48 16.46
N ARG A 218 -14.12 4.53 16.92
CA ARG A 218 -13.64 5.92 16.89
C ARG A 218 -12.16 6.07 17.22
N ASP A 219 -11.63 5.32 18.18
CA ASP A 219 -10.21 5.34 18.57
C ASP A 219 -9.24 5.00 17.43
N LEU A 220 -9.63 4.06 16.55
CA LEU A 220 -8.83 3.71 15.37
C LEU A 220 -8.90 4.82 14.32
N CYS A 221 -10.08 5.36 14.05
CA CYS A 221 -10.23 6.51 13.14
C CYS A 221 -9.42 7.71 13.63
N GLU A 222 -9.40 7.98 14.94
CA GLU A 222 -8.55 9.01 15.55
C GLU A 222 -7.05 8.71 15.39
N ALA A 223 -6.64 7.43 15.45
CA ALA A 223 -5.27 7.01 15.21
C ALA A 223 -4.87 7.25 13.73
N ILE A 224 -5.71 6.82 12.80
CA ILE A 224 -5.53 7.02 11.36
C ILE A 224 -5.48 8.52 11.03
N ALA A 225 -6.44 9.30 11.54
CA ALA A 225 -6.51 10.74 11.37
C ALA A 225 -5.23 11.42 11.90
N SER A 226 -4.74 11.04 13.08
CA SER A 226 -3.49 11.57 13.63
C SER A 226 -2.28 11.30 12.71
N ILE A 227 -2.21 10.13 12.06
CA ILE A 227 -1.13 9.84 11.12
C ILE A 227 -1.29 10.62 9.82
N ILE A 228 -2.49 10.65 9.24
CA ILE A 228 -2.73 11.35 7.98
C ILE A 228 -2.44 12.85 8.15
N GLY A 229 -2.82 13.42 9.29
CA GLY A 229 -2.58 14.83 9.62
C GLY A 229 -1.15 15.24 9.97
N LYS A 230 -0.21 14.30 10.13
CA LYS A 230 1.19 14.57 10.55
C LYS A 230 2.21 14.01 9.58
N ARG A 231 3.31 14.72 9.37
CA ARG A 231 4.45 14.20 8.59
C ARG A 231 5.21 13.14 9.41
N ARG A 232 5.46 11.95 8.83
CA ARG A 232 6.26 10.88 9.47
C ARG A 232 7.69 10.82 8.94
N GLY A 233 7.89 11.24 7.69
CA GLY A 233 9.14 11.06 6.96
C GLY A 233 9.34 9.63 6.41
N ARG A 234 8.31 8.77 6.46
CA ARG A 234 8.34 7.37 6.01
C ARG A 234 6.96 6.90 5.56
N PRO A 235 6.89 6.04 4.53
CA PRO A 235 5.62 5.45 4.09
C PRO A 235 4.90 4.68 5.19
N LEU A 236 3.58 4.55 5.06
CA LEU A 236 2.77 3.65 5.86
C LEU A 236 1.70 2.98 5.00
N THR A 237 1.61 1.66 5.07
CA THR A 237 0.46 0.89 4.58
C THR A 237 -0.22 0.21 5.77
N ALA A 238 -1.48 0.52 6.01
CA ALA A 238 -2.28 -0.13 7.03
C ALA A 238 -3.45 -0.85 6.36
N TYR A 239 -3.31 -2.16 6.26
CA TYR A 239 -4.29 -3.05 5.68
C TYR A 239 -5.17 -3.67 6.77
N PHE A 240 -6.48 -3.63 6.53
CA PHE A 240 -7.52 -4.12 7.42
C PHE A 240 -8.42 -5.08 6.67
N GLN A 241 -8.74 -6.24 7.24
CA GLN A 241 -9.60 -7.18 6.53
C GLN A 241 -11.03 -6.65 6.39
N GLU A 242 -11.65 -6.23 7.49
CA GLU A 242 -13.02 -5.73 7.47
C GLU A 242 -13.15 -4.42 8.28
N ILE A 243 -12.83 -3.28 7.67
CA ILE A 243 -12.90 -1.95 8.32
C ILE A 243 -14.02 -1.08 7.73
N SER A 244 -15.20 -1.10 8.33
CA SER A 244 -16.21 -0.07 7.99
C SER A 244 -15.89 1.26 8.67
N ILE A 245 -15.44 2.26 7.91
CA ILE A 245 -15.24 3.62 8.41
C ILE A 245 -16.58 4.35 8.33
N GLU A 246 -17.18 4.58 9.49
CA GLU A 246 -18.40 5.39 9.63
C GLU A 246 -18.17 6.84 9.17
N PRO A 247 -19.24 7.55 8.75
CA PRO A 247 -19.13 8.94 8.28
C PRO A 247 -18.33 9.85 9.22
N ASP A 248 -18.62 9.82 10.53
CA ASP A 248 -17.93 10.61 11.55
C ASP A 248 -16.42 10.28 11.61
N GLY A 249 -16.06 9.00 11.44
CA GLY A 249 -14.67 8.56 11.42
C GLY A 249 -13.93 9.07 10.19
N LEU A 250 -14.59 9.07 9.03
CA LEU A 250 -14.03 9.60 7.79
C LEU A 250 -13.90 11.13 7.84
N GLU A 251 -14.88 11.81 8.43
CA GLU A 251 -14.85 13.26 8.67
C GLU A 251 -13.61 13.64 9.50
N LEU A 252 -13.31 12.90 10.58
CA LEU A 252 -12.11 13.11 11.40
C LEU A 252 -10.82 12.96 10.59
N ILE A 253 -10.76 11.99 9.69
CA ILE A 253 -9.59 11.75 8.83
C ILE A 253 -9.42 12.92 7.84
N VAL A 254 -10.50 13.36 7.18
CA VAL A 254 -10.47 14.47 6.24
C VAL A 254 -10.11 15.79 6.92
N ASP A 255 -10.66 16.06 8.11
CA ASP A 255 -10.32 17.27 8.89
C ASP A 255 -8.84 17.28 9.28
N ALA A 256 -8.32 16.15 9.78
CA ALA A 256 -6.91 16.04 10.15
C ALA A 256 -6.00 16.22 8.92
N TRP A 257 -6.40 15.70 7.76
CA TRP A 257 -5.71 15.93 6.50
C TRP A 257 -5.67 17.41 6.11
N LEU A 258 -6.81 18.09 6.14
CA LEU A 258 -6.92 19.51 5.76
C LEU A 258 -6.17 20.45 6.72
N GLN A 259 -5.98 20.03 7.97
CA GLN A 259 -5.17 20.75 8.97
C GLN A 259 -3.67 20.46 8.87
N SER A 260 -3.27 19.49 8.05
CA SER A 260 -1.87 19.12 7.86
C SER A 260 -1.07 20.19 7.10
N ASP A 261 0.22 19.94 6.90
CA ASP A 261 1.03 20.81 6.05
C ASP A 261 0.80 20.59 4.55
N GLY A 262 0.04 19.55 4.16
CA GLY A 262 -0.23 19.15 2.80
C GLY A 262 0.96 18.49 2.08
N THR A 263 2.06 18.18 2.77
CA THR A 263 3.21 17.54 2.13
C THR A 263 2.80 16.14 1.66
N PHE A 264 3.11 15.81 0.40
CA PHE A 264 2.91 14.45 -0.10
C PHE A 264 3.84 13.46 0.63
N GLU A 265 3.22 12.46 1.24
CA GLU A 265 3.88 11.34 1.88
C GLU A 265 2.95 10.12 1.68
N GLU A 266 3.52 9.01 1.21
CA GLU A 266 2.73 7.81 0.91
C GLU A 266 2.15 7.23 2.20
N LYS A 267 0.84 7.32 2.34
CA LYS A 267 0.08 6.78 3.46
C LYS A 267 -1.14 6.13 2.88
N VAL A 268 -1.32 4.86 3.16
CA VAL A 268 -2.36 4.03 2.59
C VAL A 268 -3.06 3.31 3.73
N VAL A 269 -4.39 3.36 3.72
CA VAL A 269 -5.27 2.59 4.60
C VAL A 269 -6.15 1.77 3.69
N GLU A 270 -5.95 0.46 3.66
CA GLU A 270 -6.66 -0.48 2.80
C GLU A 270 -7.66 -1.33 3.60
N SER A 271 -8.75 -1.71 2.94
CA SER A 271 -9.82 -2.57 3.44
C SER A 271 -10.16 -3.65 2.41
N GLU A 272 -10.25 -4.91 2.84
CA GLU A 272 -10.75 -6.00 1.99
C GLU A 272 -12.28 -5.94 1.85
N ASN A 273 -12.95 -5.52 2.91
CA ASN A 273 -14.38 -5.26 2.86
C ASN A 273 -14.61 -4.04 2.00
N TYR A 274 -15.39 -4.21 0.93
CA TYR A 274 -16.01 -3.11 0.22
C TYR A 274 -16.82 -2.37 1.27
N ASN A 275 -16.24 -1.31 1.82
CA ASN A 275 -17.04 -0.42 2.61
C ASN A 275 -18.12 0.02 1.65
N ASN A 276 -19.34 -0.36 1.97
CA ASN A 276 -20.47 0.43 1.59
C ASN A 276 -20.27 1.76 2.31
N HIS A 277 -19.30 2.57 1.88
CA HIS A 277 -19.34 4.00 2.02
C HIS A 277 -20.60 4.36 1.29
N SER A 278 -21.69 4.27 2.05
CA SER A 278 -23.01 4.49 1.54
C SER A 278 -23.00 5.86 0.90
N GLU A 279 -23.89 6.08 -0.06
CA GLU A 279 -24.09 7.42 -0.60
C GLU A 279 -24.21 8.48 0.50
N ALA A 280 -24.69 8.11 1.69
CA ALA A 280 -24.72 8.96 2.88
C ALA A 280 -23.34 9.46 3.34
N VAL A 281 -22.29 8.62 3.34
CA VAL A 281 -20.92 9.01 3.70
C VAL A 281 -20.42 10.09 2.75
N TRP A 282 -20.58 9.87 1.45
CA TRP A 282 -20.14 10.83 0.43
C TRP A 282 -21.01 12.08 0.37
N ALA A 283 -22.32 11.96 0.59
CA ALA A 283 -23.22 13.09 0.70
C ALA A 283 -22.79 14.02 1.84
N MET A 284 -22.45 13.46 3.01
CA MET A 284 -21.92 14.22 4.14
C MET A 284 -20.59 14.92 3.79
N ILE A 285 -19.67 14.22 3.14
CA ILE A 285 -18.40 14.80 2.70
C ILE A 285 -18.60 15.92 1.69
N LYS A 286 -19.46 15.73 0.68
CA LYS A 286 -19.78 16.75 -0.31
C LYS A 286 -20.43 17.98 0.33
N GLU A 287 -21.33 17.76 1.29
CA GLU A 287 -22.02 18.83 2.02
C GLU A 287 -21.01 19.69 2.80
N LYS A 288 -20.08 19.05 3.53
CA LYS A 288 -19.08 19.74 4.35
C LYS A 288 -17.94 20.33 3.52
N TYR A 289 -17.47 19.61 2.50
CA TYR A 289 -16.28 19.94 1.72
C TYR A 289 -16.64 20.15 0.24
N LYS A 290 -16.96 21.40 -0.12
CA LYS A 290 -17.41 21.77 -1.48
C LYS A 290 -16.43 21.49 -2.62
N ALA A 291 -15.15 21.23 -2.32
CA ALA A 291 -14.08 21.03 -3.31
C ALA A 291 -13.77 19.54 -3.59
N VAL A 292 -14.66 18.64 -3.18
CA VAL A 292 -14.54 17.20 -3.42
C VAL A 292 -14.83 16.92 -4.88
N VAL A 293 -13.94 16.18 -5.53
CA VAL A 293 -14.20 15.57 -6.86
C VAL A 293 -14.56 14.12 -6.62
N GLN A 294 -15.77 13.72 -7.02
CA GLN A 294 -16.26 12.35 -6.88
C GLN A 294 -16.65 11.81 -8.25
N TRP A 295 -16.41 10.52 -8.47
CA TRP A 295 -16.92 9.77 -9.59
C TRP A 295 -17.37 8.39 -9.12
N GLN A 296 -18.16 7.71 -9.93
CA GLN A 296 -18.48 6.31 -9.68
C GLN A 296 -17.38 5.45 -10.26
N ASP A 297 -16.73 4.66 -9.41
CA ASP A 297 -15.87 3.60 -9.94
C ASP A 297 -16.78 2.50 -10.48
N LEU A 298 -16.73 2.28 -11.79
CA LEU A 298 -17.48 1.23 -12.46
C LEU A 298 -16.97 -0.18 -12.11
N GLY A 299 -15.91 -0.29 -11.29
CA GLY A 299 -15.38 -1.54 -10.78
C GLY A 299 -14.73 -2.41 -11.85
N LEU A 300 -13.82 -3.26 -11.39
CA LEU A 300 -13.18 -4.32 -12.17
C LEU A 300 -14.00 -5.62 -12.21
N TYR A 301 -14.87 -5.82 -11.22
CA TYR A 301 -15.63 -7.04 -11.07
C TYR A 301 -16.99 -6.90 -11.75
N ALA A 302 -17.46 -7.99 -12.38
CA ALA A 302 -18.73 -8.08 -13.12
C ALA A 302 -20.00 -7.78 -12.29
N TYR A 303 -19.85 -7.38 -11.03
CA TYR A 303 -20.88 -6.78 -10.21
C TYR A 303 -20.63 -5.27 -10.14
N PRO A 304 -21.41 -4.44 -10.85
CA PRO A 304 -21.35 -2.99 -10.70
C PRO A 304 -21.84 -2.64 -9.30
N MET A 305 -20.95 -2.73 -8.30
CA MET A 305 -21.17 -2.03 -7.05
C MET A 305 -20.75 -0.60 -7.33
N GLU A 306 -21.74 0.23 -7.69
CA GLU A 306 -21.61 1.69 -7.88
C GLU A 306 -21.08 2.32 -6.59
N SER A 307 -19.76 2.27 -6.44
CA SER A 307 -19.14 2.62 -5.18
C SER A 307 -18.36 3.90 -5.41
N PRO A 308 -18.84 5.01 -4.85
CA PRO A 308 -18.25 6.31 -5.09
C PRO A 308 -16.79 6.38 -4.65
N THR A 309 -15.97 6.94 -5.52
CA THR A 309 -14.55 7.21 -5.30
C THR A 309 -14.30 8.69 -5.55
N GLY A 310 -13.34 9.29 -4.84
CA GLY A 310 -13.12 10.72 -4.96
C GLY A 310 -11.79 11.21 -4.40
N PHE A 311 -11.55 12.50 -4.63
CA PHE A 311 -10.41 13.24 -4.10
C PHE A 311 -10.87 14.42 -3.25
N VAL A 312 -10.14 14.65 -2.16
CA VAL A 312 -10.14 15.89 -1.39
C VAL A 312 -8.77 16.55 -1.55
N ALA A 313 -8.68 17.56 -2.42
CA ALA A 313 -7.44 18.28 -2.62
C ALA A 313 -7.06 19.11 -1.39
N HIS A 314 -5.79 19.04 -0.97
CA HIS A 314 -5.30 19.92 0.08
C HIS A 314 -5.26 21.38 -0.42
N PRO A 315 -5.56 22.39 0.41
CA PRO A 315 -5.58 23.80 -0.02
C PRO A 315 -4.27 24.29 -0.67
N LYS A 316 -3.12 23.75 -0.24
CA LYS A 316 -1.80 24.06 -0.81
C LYS A 316 -1.50 23.37 -2.16
N LYS A 317 -2.36 22.45 -2.61
CA LYS A 317 -2.22 21.72 -3.89
C LYS A 317 -0.89 20.99 -4.08
N LEU A 318 -0.32 20.48 -2.98
CA LEU A 318 0.86 19.63 -3.00
C LEU A 318 0.50 18.14 -3.03
N SER A 319 -0.70 17.81 -2.55
CA SER A 319 -1.23 16.47 -2.39
C SER A 319 -2.77 16.50 -2.35
N SER A 320 -3.37 15.32 -2.48
CA SER A 320 -4.80 15.11 -2.28
C SER A 320 -5.02 13.86 -1.43
N LEU A 321 -6.13 13.80 -0.72
CA LEU A 321 -6.60 12.58 -0.08
C LEU A 321 -7.54 11.87 -1.06
N PHE A 322 -7.13 10.70 -1.54
CA PHE A 322 -7.98 9.79 -2.30
C PHE A 322 -8.77 8.92 -1.33
N ILE A 323 -10.05 8.79 -1.60
CA ILE A 323 -10.99 7.99 -0.82
C ILE A 323 -11.74 7.11 -1.80
N SER A 324 -11.73 5.81 -1.55
CA SER A 324 -12.46 4.78 -2.28
C SER A 324 -13.12 3.82 -1.28
N PRO A 325 -13.98 2.89 -1.74
CA PRO A 325 -14.62 1.87 -0.90
C PRO A 325 -13.64 0.98 -0.13
N THR A 326 -12.44 0.81 -0.66
CA THR A 326 -11.44 -0.12 -0.13
C THR A 326 -10.16 0.58 0.30
N GLU A 327 -10.04 1.90 0.09
CA GLU A 327 -8.77 2.59 0.29
C GLU A 327 -8.96 4.06 0.67
N ILE A 328 -8.21 4.51 1.67
CA ILE A 328 -7.91 5.94 1.88
C ILE A 328 -6.41 6.11 1.73
N ARG A 329 -5.98 6.96 0.81
CA ARG A 329 -4.54 7.26 0.67
C ARG A 329 -4.22 8.69 0.33
N VAL A 330 -3.05 9.14 0.76
CA VAL A 330 -2.48 10.42 0.35
C VAL A 330 -1.79 10.23 -1.00
N VAL A 331 -2.21 11.01 -2.00
CA VAL A 331 -1.66 10.98 -3.36
C VAL A 331 -1.03 12.33 -3.73
N LYS A 332 -0.14 12.34 -4.72
CA LYS A 332 0.38 13.59 -5.29
C LYS A 332 -0.80 14.38 -5.89
N PHE A 333 -0.81 15.70 -5.69
CA PHE A 333 -1.84 16.53 -6.29
C PHE A 333 -1.70 16.52 -7.80
N GLU A 334 -2.84 16.37 -8.48
CA GLU A 334 -2.96 16.53 -9.92
C GLU A 334 -4.13 17.47 -10.22
N PRO A 335 -4.13 18.17 -11.37
CA PRO A 335 -5.11 19.22 -11.65
C PRO A 335 -6.58 18.79 -11.60
N TRP A 336 -6.88 17.53 -11.93
CA TRP A 336 -8.24 16.97 -11.91
C TRP A 336 -8.71 16.52 -10.52
N HIS A 337 -7.90 16.70 -9.47
CA HIS A 337 -8.33 16.46 -8.08
C HIS A 337 -9.19 17.61 -7.52
N VAL A 338 -9.41 18.67 -8.29
CA VAL A 338 -10.34 19.76 -8.03
C VAL A 338 -11.25 19.95 -9.26
N PRO A 339 -12.42 20.59 -9.09
CA PRO A 339 -13.21 21.02 -10.23
C PRO A 339 -12.38 21.87 -11.21
N VAL A 340 -12.46 21.54 -12.48
CA VAL A 340 -11.71 22.17 -13.57
C VAL A 340 -12.62 23.03 -14.42
N ASP A 341 -12.09 24.06 -15.06
CA ASP A 341 -12.83 24.84 -16.04
C ASP A 341 -12.60 24.34 -17.46
N PHE A 342 -13.36 24.89 -18.40
CA PHE A 342 -13.18 24.63 -19.83
C PHE A 342 -11.71 24.88 -20.28
N GLN A 343 -11.05 25.95 -19.81
CA GLN A 343 -9.69 26.29 -20.23
C GLN A 343 -8.66 25.22 -19.83
N SER A 344 -8.84 24.60 -18.66
CA SER A 344 -7.99 23.52 -18.17
C SER A 344 -8.10 22.29 -19.06
N ILE A 345 -9.33 21.88 -19.41
CA ILE A 345 -9.56 20.75 -20.32
C ILE A 345 -9.10 21.09 -21.75
N ASP A 346 -9.35 22.31 -22.22
CA ASP A 346 -8.88 22.77 -23.54
C ASP A 346 -7.35 22.70 -23.66
N SER A 347 -6.64 23.13 -22.61
CA SER A 347 -5.18 23.02 -22.55
C SER A 347 -4.71 21.57 -22.54
N LEU A 348 -5.41 20.68 -21.84
CA LEU A 348 -5.12 19.24 -21.82
C LEU A 348 -5.29 18.63 -23.22
N VAL A 349 -6.39 18.92 -23.91
CA VAL A 349 -6.64 18.47 -25.28
C VAL A 349 -5.59 19.02 -26.25
N GLY A 350 -5.20 20.29 -26.09
CA GLY A 350 -4.11 20.90 -26.86
C GLY A 350 -2.80 20.13 -26.71
N LYS A 351 -2.36 19.88 -25.46
CA LYS A 351 -1.14 19.09 -25.18
C LYS A 351 -1.23 17.66 -25.69
N TRP A 352 -2.41 17.03 -25.61
CA TRP A 352 -2.62 15.70 -26.16
C TRP A 352 -2.45 15.68 -27.68
N ARG A 353 -3.03 16.66 -28.39
CA ARG A 353 -2.89 16.83 -29.86
C ARG A 353 -1.47 17.16 -30.32
N GLU A 354 -0.72 17.91 -29.51
CA GLU A 354 0.69 18.21 -29.77
C GLU A 354 1.61 16.99 -29.50
N GLY A 355 1.17 16.08 -28.65
CA GLY A 355 1.90 14.87 -28.26
C GLY A 355 1.72 13.70 -29.24
N CYS A 356 1.96 12.49 -28.73
CA CYS A 356 1.80 11.26 -29.50
C CYS A 356 0.35 10.75 -29.58
N GLY A 357 -0.59 11.34 -28.84
CA GLY A 357 -1.98 10.92 -28.81
C GLY A 357 -2.27 9.63 -28.02
N PHE A 358 -1.28 8.98 -27.40
CA PHE A 358 -1.46 7.69 -26.71
C PHE A 358 -1.93 7.81 -25.26
N TYR A 359 -1.63 8.92 -24.60
CA TYR A 359 -1.96 9.11 -23.18
C TYR A 359 -2.59 10.48 -22.99
N VAL A 360 -3.63 10.55 -22.16
CA VAL A 360 -4.25 11.82 -21.76
C VAL A 360 -3.24 12.66 -20.98
N TRP A 361 -2.57 12.06 -19.99
CA TRP A 361 -1.62 12.77 -19.14
C TRP A 361 -0.66 11.83 -18.41
N ARG A 362 0.66 12.09 -18.43
CA ARG A 362 1.69 11.34 -17.66
C ARG A 362 1.50 9.81 -17.68
N ARG A 363 1.35 9.21 -18.87
CA ARG A 363 1.09 7.77 -19.08
C ARG A 363 -0.27 7.26 -18.59
N LYS A 364 -1.17 8.12 -18.14
CA LYS A 364 -2.57 7.77 -17.87
C LYS A 364 -3.37 7.86 -19.16
N TRP A 365 -4.09 6.78 -19.46
CA TRP A 365 -5.00 6.66 -20.58
C TRP A 365 -6.41 7.15 -20.24
N LYS A 366 -6.73 7.29 -18.95
CA LYS A 366 -8.01 7.80 -18.43
C LYS A 366 -7.83 8.73 -17.25
N LEU A 367 -8.70 9.73 -17.16
CA LEU A 367 -8.83 10.65 -16.02
C LEU A 367 -10.31 10.89 -15.72
N TYR A 368 -10.58 11.16 -14.45
CA TYR A 368 -11.90 11.51 -13.93
C TYR A 368 -11.85 12.93 -13.40
N PHE A 369 -12.83 13.76 -13.77
CA PHE A 369 -12.87 15.15 -13.34
C PHE A 369 -14.31 15.65 -13.23
N GLN A 370 -14.47 16.82 -12.61
CA GLN A 370 -15.73 17.56 -12.55
C GLN A 370 -15.52 18.96 -13.11
N PHE A 371 -16.51 19.50 -13.81
CA PHE A 371 -16.45 20.90 -14.22
C PHE A 371 -16.83 21.84 -13.06
N ASN A 372 -16.27 23.04 -13.07
CA ASN A 372 -16.68 24.13 -12.19
C ASN A 372 -18.14 24.54 -12.43
N THR A 373 -18.57 24.52 -13.70
CA THR A 373 -19.92 24.93 -14.10
C THR A 373 -20.45 24.04 -15.22
N ASP A 374 -21.76 23.82 -15.26
CA ASP A 374 -22.40 23.05 -16.34
C ASP A 374 -22.17 23.67 -17.73
N ASP A 375 -21.97 24.99 -17.77
CA ASP A 375 -21.64 25.77 -18.97
C ASP A 375 -20.31 25.34 -19.61
N ASP A 376 -19.36 24.80 -18.83
CA ASP A 376 -18.06 24.41 -19.35
C ASP A 376 -18.14 23.19 -20.28
N TRP A 377 -19.12 22.30 -20.07
CA TRP A 377 -19.40 21.20 -21.01
C TRP A 377 -19.87 21.74 -22.36
N PHE A 378 -20.78 22.71 -22.37
CA PHE A 378 -21.32 23.28 -23.61
C PHE A 378 -20.23 24.00 -24.42
N LYS A 379 -19.30 24.69 -23.76
CA LYS A 379 -18.12 25.30 -24.42
C LYS A 379 -17.24 24.24 -25.07
N LEU A 380 -17.08 23.08 -24.44
CA LEU A 380 -16.30 21.97 -24.98
C LEU A 380 -16.94 21.40 -26.25
N VAL A 381 -18.25 21.16 -26.20
CA VAL A 381 -19.05 20.70 -27.37
C VAL A 381 -19.02 21.75 -28.49
N GLU A 382 -19.20 23.03 -28.18
CA GLU A 382 -19.14 24.11 -29.17
C GLU A 382 -17.79 24.15 -29.89
N LYS A 383 -16.68 23.98 -29.17
CA LYS A 383 -15.34 24.05 -29.74
C LYS A 383 -14.94 22.82 -30.54
N TYR A 384 -15.26 21.63 -30.04
CA TYR A 384 -14.71 20.37 -30.58
C TYR A 384 -15.69 19.59 -31.47
N GLY A 385 -16.94 20.00 -31.53
CA GLY A 385 -17.96 19.39 -32.37
C GLY A 385 -19.10 18.76 -31.57
N PRO A 386 -20.16 18.31 -32.25
CA PRO A 386 -21.34 17.79 -31.59
C PRO A 386 -21.01 16.53 -30.77
N ALA A 387 -21.57 16.45 -29.58
CA ALA A 387 -21.56 15.21 -28.80
C ALA A 387 -22.54 14.18 -29.40
N VAL A 388 -22.14 12.91 -29.37
CA VAL A 388 -22.92 11.72 -29.71
C VAL A 388 -23.60 11.14 -28.46
N ASP A 389 -24.32 10.03 -28.61
CA ASP A 389 -24.99 9.32 -27.51
C ASP A 389 -25.87 10.25 -26.67
N GLU A 390 -26.87 10.88 -27.33
CA GLU A 390 -27.79 11.85 -26.72
C GLU A 390 -27.10 13.09 -26.12
N GLY A 391 -25.88 13.38 -26.59
CA GLY A 391 -25.11 14.53 -26.15
C GLY A 391 -24.26 14.27 -24.90
N SER A 392 -24.10 13.01 -24.49
CA SER A 392 -23.27 12.61 -23.35
C SER A 392 -21.81 12.37 -23.72
N ARG A 393 -21.49 12.08 -24.99
CA ARG A 393 -20.14 11.67 -25.39
C ARG A 393 -19.56 12.55 -26.49
N LEU A 394 -18.39 13.13 -26.27
CA LEU A 394 -17.66 13.93 -27.24
C LEU A 394 -16.40 13.19 -27.72
N GLN A 395 -16.21 13.11 -29.04
CA GLN A 395 -15.06 12.43 -29.65
C GLN A 395 -14.18 13.44 -30.38
N ILE A 396 -12.90 13.47 -29.99
CA ILE A 396 -11.91 14.41 -30.53
C ILE A 396 -10.80 13.59 -31.21
N ALA A 397 -10.78 13.60 -32.55
CA ALA A 397 -9.75 12.89 -33.30
C ALA A 397 -8.35 13.50 -33.09
N HIS A 398 -7.33 12.65 -33.02
CA HIS A 398 -5.94 13.10 -33.03
C HIS A 398 -5.55 13.50 -34.46
N PRO A 399 -4.79 14.59 -34.68
CA PRO A 399 -4.46 15.06 -36.03
C PRO A 399 -3.56 14.09 -36.83
N ILE A 400 -2.76 13.27 -36.14
CA ILE A 400 -1.72 12.43 -36.78
C ILE A 400 -1.93 10.94 -36.49
N CYS A 401 -2.50 10.61 -35.33
CA CYS A 401 -2.56 9.26 -34.79
C CYS A 401 -3.97 8.71 -34.97
N PRO A 402 -4.19 7.41 -35.19
CA PRO A 402 -5.53 6.81 -35.24
C PRO A 402 -6.25 6.74 -33.87
N THR A 403 -5.79 7.49 -32.87
CA THR A 403 -6.43 7.56 -31.56
C THR A 403 -7.49 8.65 -31.50
N VAL A 404 -8.49 8.41 -30.66
CA VAL A 404 -9.56 9.37 -30.38
C VAL A 404 -9.53 9.68 -28.88
N LEU A 405 -9.53 10.97 -28.54
CA LEU A 405 -9.77 11.40 -27.16
C LEU A 405 -11.27 11.51 -26.96
N GLU A 406 -11.79 10.69 -26.07
CA GLU A 406 -13.20 10.65 -25.74
C GLU A 406 -13.45 11.34 -24.41
N VAL A 407 -14.45 12.21 -24.36
CA VAL A 407 -14.95 12.83 -23.14
C VAL A 407 -16.40 12.37 -22.94
N GLU A 408 -16.66 11.64 -21.87
CA GLU A 408 -17.97 11.08 -21.54
C GLU A 408 -18.52 11.77 -20.29
N LYS A 409 -19.75 12.28 -20.39
CA LYS A 409 -20.49 12.92 -19.30
C LYS A 409 -21.31 11.86 -18.56
N CYS A 410 -21.11 11.76 -17.26
CA CYS A 410 -21.80 10.84 -16.37
C CYS A 410 -22.40 11.63 -15.21
N ASP A 411 -23.72 11.87 -15.20
CA ASP A 411 -24.43 12.65 -14.17
C ASP A 411 -23.68 13.93 -13.72
N ASP A 412 -22.92 13.85 -12.63
CA ASP A 412 -22.17 14.94 -11.99
C ASP A 412 -20.65 14.95 -12.25
N TRP A 413 -20.12 14.03 -13.08
CA TRP A 413 -18.70 13.91 -13.40
C TRP A 413 -18.45 13.59 -14.88
N PHE A 414 -17.17 13.63 -15.26
CA PHE A 414 -16.72 13.40 -16.64
C PHE A 414 -15.54 12.43 -16.68
N GLU A 415 -15.60 11.45 -17.58
CA GLU A 415 -14.46 10.63 -17.98
C GLU A 415 -13.77 11.29 -19.17
N ILE A 416 -12.45 11.41 -19.15
CA ILE A 416 -11.67 11.65 -20.38
C ILE A 416 -10.70 10.51 -20.58
N GLY A 417 -10.80 9.84 -21.72
CA GLY A 417 -10.04 8.65 -22.05
C GLY A 417 -9.51 8.65 -23.49
N VAL A 418 -8.35 8.04 -23.70
CA VAL A 418 -7.89 7.72 -25.06
C VAL A 418 -8.52 6.39 -25.48
N LYS A 419 -9.27 6.41 -26.59
CA LYS A 419 -9.69 5.22 -27.32
C LYS A 419 -8.70 4.93 -28.43
N HIS A 420 -8.16 3.71 -28.40
CA HIS A 420 -7.32 3.19 -29.44
C HIS A 420 -8.17 2.58 -30.54
N GLU A 421 -7.66 2.58 -31.77
CA GLU A 421 -8.31 1.89 -32.87
C GLU A 421 -8.30 0.38 -32.63
N LEU A 422 -9.46 -0.26 -32.72
CA LEU A 422 -9.57 -1.72 -32.60
C LEU A 422 -9.02 -2.39 -33.86
N PHE A 423 -7.97 -3.19 -33.69
CA PHE A 423 -7.41 -4.04 -34.73
C PHE A 423 -8.02 -5.44 -34.61
N THR A 424 -8.84 -5.79 -35.60
CA THR A 424 -9.29 -7.16 -35.79
C THR A 424 -8.13 -8.04 -36.23
N GLU A 425 -8.28 -9.35 -36.10
CA GLU A 425 -7.32 -10.34 -36.61
C GLU A 425 -6.99 -10.07 -38.08
N GLU A 426 -8.01 -9.99 -38.93
CA GLU A 426 -7.86 -9.70 -40.36
C GLU A 426 -7.09 -8.40 -40.63
N LYS A 427 -7.36 -7.34 -39.86
CA LYS A 427 -6.70 -6.05 -40.05
C LYS A 427 -5.24 -6.09 -39.63
N LEU A 428 -4.94 -6.79 -38.54
CA LEU A 428 -3.57 -6.97 -38.06
C LEU A 428 -2.77 -7.90 -38.97
N GLU A 429 -3.36 -9.00 -39.44
CA GLU A 429 -2.75 -9.89 -40.43
C GLU A 429 -2.49 -9.17 -41.75
N SER A 430 -3.45 -8.37 -42.22
CA SER A 430 -3.28 -7.53 -43.41
C SER A 430 -2.12 -6.55 -43.23
N PHE A 431 -2.03 -5.89 -42.07
CA PHE A 431 -0.93 -4.98 -41.75
C PHE A 431 0.43 -5.70 -41.76
N VAL A 432 0.53 -6.88 -41.15
CA VAL A 432 1.76 -7.69 -41.11
C VAL A 432 2.12 -8.21 -42.51
N ALA A 433 1.14 -8.61 -43.32
CA ALA A 433 1.34 -9.05 -44.69
C ALA A 433 1.91 -7.93 -45.56
N GLU A 434 1.31 -6.73 -45.51
CA GLU A 434 1.81 -5.55 -46.23
C GLU A 434 3.26 -5.22 -45.84
N TRP A 435 3.57 -5.25 -44.53
CA TRP A 435 4.94 -5.05 -44.03
C TRP A 435 5.94 -6.06 -44.64
N LYS A 436 5.55 -7.34 -44.69
CA LYS A 436 6.38 -8.42 -45.26
C LYS A 436 6.55 -8.33 -46.77
N GLU A 437 5.64 -7.68 -47.48
CA GLU A 437 5.78 -7.39 -48.91
C GLU A 437 6.71 -6.21 -49.19
N GLY A 438 7.17 -5.50 -48.15
CA GLY A 438 7.98 -4.31 -48.26
C GLY A 438 7.18 -3.02 -48.47
N ASN A 439 5.86 -3.10 -48.32
CA ASN A 439 4.97 -1.95 -48.23
C ASN A 439 4.97 -1.48 -46.77
N GLY A 440 5.14 -0.17 -46.53
CA GLY A 440 5.11 0.37 -45.16
C GLY A 440 6.46 0.82 -44.60
N LYS A 441 7.29 1.55 -45.36
CA LYS A 441 8.46 2.28 -44.79
C LYS A 441 8.11 3.18 -43.60
N THR A 442 6.84 3.50 -43.44
CA THR A 442 6.25 4.20 -42.31
C THR A 442 4.91 3.54 -41.95
N LEU A 443 4.48 3.67 -40.71
CA LEU A 443 3.10 3.37 -40.31
C LEU A 443 2.14 4.39 -40.93
N VAL A 444 0.85 4.27 -40.61
CA VAL A 444 -0.20 5.23 -40.98
C VAL A 444 0.29 6.66 -40.73
N ASN A 445 0.21 7.52 -41.74
CA ASN A 445 0.61 8.94 -41.71
C ASN A 445 2.10 9.22 -41.44
N GLY A 446 3.02 8.30 -41.76
CA GLY A 446 4.46 8.56 -41.61
C GLY A 446 5.01 8.24 -40.22
N LEU A 447 4.19 7.70 -39.32
CA LEU A 447 4.56 7.41 -37.94
C LEU A 447 5.56 6.25 -37.86
N THR A 448 6.42 6.27 -36.86
CA THR A 448 7.30 5.14 -36.50
C THR A 448 6.73 4.34 -35.32
N ARG A 449 5.66 4.82 -34.69
CA ARG A 449 4.99 4.12 -33.60
C ARG A 449 3.48 4.40 -33.59
N MET A 450 2.68 3.39 -33.27
CA MET A 450 1.24 3.50 -33.01
C MET A 450 0.82 2.54 -31.89
N GLU A 451 -0.31 2.82 -31.24
CA GLU A 451 -0.90 1.97 -30.21
C GLU A 451 -2.35 1.65 -30.61
N VAL A 452 -2.68 0.36 -30.63
CA VAL A 452 -3.95 -0.19 -31.08
C VAL A 452 -4.51 -1.14 -30.03
N GLU A 453 -5.82 -1.28 -30.01
CA GLU A 453 -6.49 -2.27 -29.18
C GLU A 453 -6.60 -3.59 -29.96
N VAL A 454 -6.18 -4.71 -29.38
CA VAL A 454 -6.27 -6.05 -29.98
C VAL A 454 -6.88 -7.03 -28.98
N LYS A 455 -7.53 -8.09 -29.46
CA LYS A 455 -7.98 -9.16 -28.57
C LYS A 455 -6.79 -9.93 -27.99
N GLU A 456 -6.88 -10.35 -26.74
CA GLU A 456 -5.86 -11.12 -26.02
C GLU A 456 -5.35 -12.33 -26.80
N SER A 457 -6.27 -13.13 -27.33
CA SER A 457 -5.95 -14.35 -28.08
C SER A 457 -5.13 -14.08 -29.34
N LEU A 458 -5.25 -12.89 -29.92
CA LEU A 458 -4.52 -12.49 -31.12
C LEU A 458 -3.10 -12.03 -30.79
N PHE A 459 -2.91 -11.35 -29.66
CA PHE A 459 -1.59 -10.92 -29.24
C PHE A 459 -0.66 -12.12 -28.97
N LEU A 460 -1.19 -13.16 -28.32
CA LEU A 460 -0.42 -14.35 -27.97
C LEU A 460 -0.11 -15.27 -29.16
N SER A 461 -0.85 -15.18 -30.27
CA SER A 461 -0.66 -16.06 -31.44
C SER A 461 0.33 -15.50 -32.46
N LEU A 462 0.62 -14.20 -32.43
CA LEU A 462 1.45 -13.54 -33.43
C LEU A 462 2.93 -13.46 -33.01
N PRO A 463 3.87 -13.65 -33.96
CA PRO A 463 5.27 -13.34 -33.70
C PRO A 463 5.44 -11.87 -33.32
N GLN A 464 6.18 -11.58 -32.25
CA GLN A 464 6.34 -10.20 -31.74
C GLN A 464 7.26 -9.32 -32.59
N SER A 465 7.94 -9.90 -33.58
CA SER A 465 8.90 -9.19 -34.43
C SER A 465 8.79 -9.63 -35.89
N HIS A 466 8.80 -8.67 -36.80
CA HIS A 466 8.78 -8.89 -38.24
C HIS A 466 9.84 -8.03 -38.93
N SER A 467 10.87 -8.65 -39.49
CA SER A 467 11.90 -7.93 -40.27
C SER A 467 11.32 -7.40 -41.59
N HIS A 468 11.76 -6.21 -42.01
CA HIS A 468 11.37 -5.65 -43.30
C HIS A 468 12.24 -6.24 -44.42
N PRO A 469 11.69 -6.65 -45.58
CA PRO A 469 12.46 -7.31 -46.64
C PRO A 469 13.47 -6.38 -47.34
N LEU A 470 13.23 -5.07 -47.34
CA LEU A 470 14.01 -4.09 -48.11
C LEU A 470 14.85 -3.11 -47.26
N GLY A 471 14.89 -3.27 -45.94
CA GLY A 471 15.56 -2.30 -45.07
C GLY A 471 16.03 -2.89 -43.75
N ASN A 472 17.02 -2.23 -43.13
CA ASN A 472 17.55 -2.63 -41.82
C ASN A 472 16.64 -2.18 -40.66
N VAL A 473 15.35 -2.50 -40.76
CA VAL A 473 14.32 -2.16 -39.77
C VAL A 473 13.40 -3.36 -39.54
N ARG A 474 12.81 -3.44 -38.35
CA ARG A 474 11.80 -4.43 -37.97
C ARG A 474 10.56 -3.73 -37.41
N CYS A 475 9.41 -4.36 -37.61
CA CYS A 475 8.18 -4.04 -36.92
C CYS A 475 8.13 -4.86 -35.64
N LEU A 476 8.11 -4.17 -34.50
CA LEU A 476 8.04 -4.75 -33.16
C LEU A 476 6.62 -4.57 -32.61
N LEU A 477 6.00 -5.68 -32.22
CA LEU A 477 4.73 -5.74 -31.52
C LEU A 477 5.03 -5.98 -30.04
N SER A 478 4.81 -4.97 -29.20
CA SER A 478 5.04 -5.07 -27.76
C SER A 478 3.76 -4.82 -26.99
N GLU A 479 3.53 -5.58 -25.94
CA GLU A 479 2.48 -5.31 -24.97
C GLU A 479 2.83 -4.06 -24.16
N GLU A 480 1.87 -3.15 -23.95
CA GLU A 480 2.04 -2.06 -22.99
C GLU A 480 1.20 -2.17 -21.73
N GLY A 481 0.33 -3.19 -21.68
CA GLY A 481 -0.54 -3.46 -20.55
C GLY A 481 -1.91 -3.93 -21.01
N GLY A 482 -2.56 -4.72 -20.15
CA GLY A 482 -3.96 -5.08 -20.31
C GLY A 482 -4.87 -3.88 -20.09
N LEU A 483 -5.96 -3.79 -20.87
CA LEU A 483 -7.07 -2.93 -20.52
C LEU A 483 -7.94 -3.68 -19.51
N ASP A 484 -8.11 -3.08 -18.34
CA ASP A 484 -8.77 -3.66 -17.18
C ASP A 484 -10.22 -4.17 -17.40
N LYS A 485 -10.87 -3.85 -18.52
CA LYS A 485 -12.32 -4.08 -18.68
C LYS A 485 -12.73 -5.13 -19.71
N PHE A 486 -11.83 -5.57 -20.60
CA PHE A 486 -12.18 -6.52 -21.67
C PHE A 486 -10.98 -7.41 -22.00
N ALA A 487 -11.21 -8.55 -22.64
CA ALA A 487 -10.14 -9.44 -23.17
C ALA A 487 -9.39 -8.78 -24.35
N SER A 488 -9.00 -7.52 -24.18
CA SER A 488 -8.29 -6.69 -25.12
C SER A 488 -7.07 -6.06 -24.46
N TYR A 489 -6.01 -5.93 -25.25
CA TYR A 489 -4.72 -5.41 -24.85
C TYR A 489 -4.41 -4.18 -25.70
N VAL A 490 -3.71 -3.21 -25.11
CA VAL A 490 -3.08 -2.15 -25.90
C VAL A 490 -1.76 -2.71 -26.43
N MET A 491 -1.74 -2.98 -27.72
CA MET A 491 -0.54 -3.40 -28.43
C MET A 491 0.12 -2.17 -29.05
N ARG A 492 1.41 -2.02 -28.75
CA ARG A 492 2.26 -1.02 -29.37
C ARG A 492 2.97 -1.63 -30.58
N ILE A 493 2.77 -1.00 -31.74
CA ILE A 493 3.45 -1.32 -32.98
C ILE A 493 4.54 -0.27 -33.19
N SER A 494 5.80 -0.69 -33.25
CA SER A 494 6.95 0.20 -33.43
C SER A 494 7.82 -0.23 -34.60
N ILE A 495 8.23 0.70 -35.45
CA ILE A 495 9.27 0.50 -36.45
C ILE A 495 10.59 0.89 -35.81
N VAL A 496 11.48 -0.09 -35.62
CA VAL A 496 12.80 0.11 -35.01
C VAL A 496 13.91 -0.39 -35.94
N PRO A 497 15.09 0.24 -35.93
CA PRO A 497 16.26 -0.32 -36.61
C PRO A 497 16.56 -1.74 -36.10
N ILE A 498 17.07 -2.60 -36.97
CA ILE A 498 17.64 -3.88 -36.55
C ILE A 498 19.06 -3.59 -36.05
N ASP A 499 19.30 -3.86 -34.76
CA ASP A 499 20.64 -3.89 -34.20
C ASP A 499 21.33 -5.18 -34.71
N PRO A 500 22.45 -5.10 -35.44
CA PRO A 500 23.15 -6.28 -35.91
C PRO A 500 23.64 -7.20 -34.78
N GLU A 501 23.74 -6.72 -33.54
CA GLU A 501 24.14 -7.54 -32.38
C GLU A 501 22.97 -8.33 -31.75
N ASP A 502 21.71 -7.97 -32.05
CA ASP A 502 20.49 -8.60 -31.50
C ASP A 502 19.98 -9.80 -32.33
N VAL A 503 20.65 -10.13 -33.43
CA VAL A 503 20.26 -11.25 -34.30
C VAL A 503 20.98 -12.51 -33.80
N GLU A 504 20.30 -13.32 -32.99
CA GLU A 504 20.74 -14.71 -32.74
C GLU A 504 20.63 -15.49 -34.06
N ASP A 505 21.78 -15.93 -34.59
CA ASP A 505 21.92 -16.72 -35.83
C ASP A 505 21.22 -18.10 -35.78
#